data_AF-A0A956K5T7-F1
#
_entry.id   AF-A0A956K5T7-F1
#
_cell.length_a   1.000
_cell.length_b   1.000
_cell.length_c   1.000
_cell.angle_alpha   90.00
_cell.angle_beta   90.00
_cell.angle_gamma   90.00
#
_symmetry.space_group_name_H-M   'P 1'
#
loop_
_entity.id
_entity.type
_entity.pdbx_description
1 polymer ?
#
loop_
_entity_poly.entity_id
_entity_poly.type
_entity_poly.pdbx_seq_one_letter_code
_entity_poly.pdbx_strand_id
1 'polypeptide(L)'
;MGWLDSLVRRFGGQGRGLVRLRDSLTLLQAAIAVIAVAWAQSASLWAVALTVLLATWAMVRPLPEEASPLSQRLWTLGIVIALALSGARAFSGDELLIAGVDFFLLMIVQRLFNRQRCREHMQLLMLGAVLMVIAAVIDAELHYPVLLALYLPAATLALLINHLIAEGERLGRRVAFEVDRYGTRQLERLSRAALQVAVIAAVFGILTFLLFPRFGVGVFLRGNLYGRDTVGFSEN
;
A
#
# COMPACT_ATOMS: atom_id res chain seq x y z
N MET A 1 -7.78 3.82 -21.51
CA MET A 1 -8.25 2.45 -21.21
C MET A 1 -7.23 1.35 -21.57
N GLY A 2 -6.44 1.46 -22.64
CA GLY A 2 -5.47 0.40 -23.02
C GLY A 2 -4.31 0.11 -22.06
N TRP A 3 -3.96 1.02 -21.14
CA TRP A 3 -2.87 0.80 -20.18
C TRP A 3 -3.24 -0.14 -19.02
N LEU A 4 -4.51 -0.16 -18.59
CA LEU A 4 -4.98 -1.09 -17.56
C LEU A 4 -5.07 -2.52 -18.11
N ASP A 5 -5.54 -2.69 -19.36
CA ASP A 5 -5.58 -4.00 -20.02
C ASP A 5 -4.17 -4.56 -20.30
N SER A 6 -3.21 -3.69 -20.63
CA SER A 6 -1.82 -4.12 -20.85
C SER A 6 -1.11 -4.51 -19.55
N LEU A 7 -1.40 -3.84 -18.43
CA LEU A 7 -0.96 -4.26 -17.10
C LEU A 7 -1.59 -5.59 -16.66
N VAL A 8 -2.89 -5.77 -16.88
CA VAL A 8 -3.61 -7.01 -16.53
C VAL A 8 -3.08 -8.21 -17.31
N ARG A 9 -2.73 -8.04 -18.60
CA ARG A 9 -2.14 -9.11 -19.43
C ARG A 9 -0.71 -9.47 -19.02
N ARG A 10 0.11 -8.50 -18.58
CA ARG A 10 1.51 -8.74 -18.19
C ARG A 10 1.67 -9.37 -16.81
N PHE A 11 0.74 -9.14 -15.88
CA PHE A 11 0.91 -9.52 -14.47
C PHE A 11 -0.08 -10.59 -13.95
N GLY A 12 -0.98 -11.13 -14.77
CA GLY A 12 -2.09 -11.99 -14.31
C GLY A 12 -1.88 -13.50 -14.41
N GLY A 13 -1.71 -14.18 -13.26
CA GLY A 13 -1.79 -15.64 -13.09
C GLY A 13 -3.18 -16.25 -13.39
N GLN A 14 -3.30 -17.58 -13.37
CA GLN A 14 -4.39 -18.42 -13.94
C GLN A 14 -5.83 -18.28 -13.33
N GLY A 15 -6.27 -17.13 -12.82
CA GLY A 15 -7.63 -16.94 -12.24
C GLY A 15 -8.76 -16.62 -13.24
N ARG A 16 -10.01 -16.53 -12.79
CA ARG A 16 -11.12 -15.92 -13.56
C ARG A 16 -10.99 -14.39 -13.60
N GLY A 17 -11.69 -13.72 -14.52
CA GLY A 17 -11.46 -12.33 -14.89
C GLY A 17 -11.45 -11.32 -13.73
N LEU A 18 -12.41 -11.39 -12.80
CA LEU A 18 -12.44 -10.46 -11.66
C LEU A 18 -11.36 -10.74 -10.62
N VAL A 19 -11.06 -12.02 -10.37
CA VAL A 19 -10.02 -12.42 -9.40
C VAL A 19 -8.66 -11.90 -9.87
N ARG A 20 -8.31 -12.10 -11.15
CA ARG A 20 -7.06 -11.56 -11.72
C ARG A 20 -7.00 -10.04 -11.63
N LEU A 21 -8.12 -9.37 -11.90
CA LEU A 21 -8.18 -7.92 -11.85
C LEU A 21 -8.03 -7.38 -10.42
N ARG A 22 -8.66 -8.02 -9.42
CA ARG A 22 -8.44 -7.70 -8.01
C ARG A 22 -6.97 -7.82 -7.66
N ASP A 23 -6.33 -8.93 -8.06
CA ASP A 23 -4.94 -9.19 -7.73
C ASP A 23 -4.01 -8.15 -8.37
N SER A 24 -4.21 -7.81 -9.64
CA SER A 24 -3.40 -6.79 -10.32
C SER A 24 -3.60 -5.40 -9.74
N LEU A 25 -4.84 -5.02 -9.40
CA LEU A 25 -5.13 -3.72 -8.79
C LEU A 25 -4.57 -3.61 -7.36
N THR A 26 -4.64 -4.69 -6.57
CA THR A 26 -4.05 -4.73 -5.22
C THR A 26 -2.52 -4.59 -5.31
N LEU A 27 -1.90 -5.25 -6.29
CA LEU A 27 -0.46 -5.14 -6.53
C LEU A 27 -0.06 -3.74 -7.00
N LEU A 28 -0.83 -3.16 -7.92
CA LEU A 28 -0.61 -1.80 -8.39
C LEU A 28 -0.73 -0.79 -7.24
N GLN A 29 -1.76 -0.94 -6.42
CA GLN A 29 -2.00 -0.13 -5.23
C GLN A 29 -0.84 -0.22 -4.23
N ALA A 30 -0.38 -1.44 -3.92
CA ALA A 30 0.77 -1.65 -3.04
C ALA A 30 2.07 -1.08 -3.62
N ALA A 31 2.29 -1.24 -4.94
CA ALA A 31 3.46 -0.69 -5.62
C ALA A 31 3.49 0.85 -5.55
N ILE A 32 2.35 1.51 -5.80
CA ILE A 32 2.24 2.97 -5.69
C ILE A 32 2.55 3.42 -4.25
N ALA A 33 2.03 2.71 -3.24
CA ALA A 33 2.29 3.02 -1.84
C ALA A 33 3.78 2.86 -1.47
N VAL A 34 4.45 1.80 -1.94
CA VAL A 34 5.90 1.60 -1.72
C VAL A 34 6.71 2.71 -2.40
N ILE A 35 6.34 3.12 -3.63
CA ILE A 35 6.99 4.21 -4.35
C ILE A 35 6.83 5.54 -3.58
N ALA A 36 5.62 5.85 -3.09
CA ALA A 36 5.35 7.07 -2.34
C ALA A 36 6.23 7.17 -1.09
N VAL A 37 6.32 6.09 -0.33
CA VAL A 37 7.13 6.02 0.89
C VAL A 37 8.64 6.08 0.60
N ALA A 38 9.08 5.45 -0.50
CA ALA A 38 10.47 5.49 -0.94
C ALA A 38 10.89 6.90 -1.37
N TRP A 39 10.03 7.62 -2.11
CA TRP A 39 10.28 9.00 -2.52
C TRP A 39 10.21 9.98 -1.35
N ALA A 40 9.36 9.72 -0.36
CA ALA A 40 9.32 10.47 0.90
C ALA A 40 10.58 10.29 1.78
N GLN A 41 11.55 9.45 1.37
CA GLN A 41 12.75 9.08 2.15
C GLN A 41 12.43 8.58 3.56
N SER A 42 11.24 7.98 3.71
CA SER A 42 10.67 7.58 5.00
C SER A 42 10.91 6.10 5.35
N ALA A 43 11.61 5.38 4.47
CA ALA A 43 11.98 3.99 4.63
C ALA A 43 13.48 3.82 4.42
N SER A 44 14.07 2.79 5.04
CA SER A 44 15.45 2.43 4.73
C SER A 44 15.55 1.89 3.30
N LEU A 45 16.60 2.28 2.57
CA LEU A 45 16.84 1.82 1.19
C LEU A 45 16.86 0.29 1.09
N TRP A 46 17.40 -0.37 2.11
CA TRP A 46 17.41 -1.83 2.20
C TRP A 46 16.01 -2.43 2.33
N ALA A 47 15.14 -1.84 3.16
CA ALA A 47 13.75 -2.32 3.29
C ALA A 47 12.96 -2.13 1.99
N VAL A 48 13.14 -1.01 1.29
CA VAL A 48 12.53 -0.79 -0.02
C VAL A 48 13.04 -1.80 -1.04
N ALA A 49 14.35 -1.97 -1.16
CA ALA A 49 14.95 -2.92 -2.09
C ALA A 49 14.50 -4.36 -1.82
N LEU A 50 14.49 -4.78 -0.55
CA LEU A 50 14.00 -6.08 -0.13
C LEU A 50 12.52 -6.26 -0.47
N THR A 51 11.70 -5.23 -0.22
CA THR A 51 10.26 -5.26 -0.53
C THR A 51 10.00 -5.40 -2.02
N VAL A 52 10.70 -4.63 -2.86
CA VAL A 52 10.57 -4.71 -4.31
C VAL A 52 11.01 -6.09 -4.82
N LEU A 53 12.14 -6.61 -4.34
CA LEU A 53 12.65 -7.92 -4.73
C LEU A 53 11.68 -9.03 -4.33
N LEU A 54 11.23 -9.03 -3.08
CA LEU A 54 10.34 -10.06 -2.54
C LEU A 54 8.92 -9.95 -3.12
N ALA A 55 8.42 -8.74 -3.39
CA ALA A 55 7.16 -8.54 -4.09
C ALA A 55 7.22 -9.07 -5.53
N THR A 56 8.31 -8.78 -6.24
CA THR A 56 8.54 -9.30 -7.60
C THR A 56 8.61 -10.84 -7.58
N TRP A 57 9.32 -11.42 -6.62
CA TRP A 57 9.35 -12.86 -6.42
C TRP A 57 7.94 -13.43 -6.16
N ALA A 58 7.17 -12.79 -5.27
CA ALA A 58 5.81 -13.22 -4.95
C ALA A 58 4.85 -13.15 -6.15
N MET A 59 5.13 -12.29 -7.14
CA MET A 59 4.38 -12.24 -8.40
C MET A 59 4.71 -13.41 -9.33
N VAL A 60 5.99 -13.79 -9.41
CA VAL A 60 6.46 -14.87 -10.31
C VAL A 60 6.11 -16.26 -9.75
N ARG A 61 6.13 -16.42 -8.42
CA ARG A 61 5.86 -17.71 -7.79
C ARG A 61 4.37 -18.06 -7.88
N PRO A 62 3.97 -19.21 -8.47
CA PRO A 62 2.60 -19.68 -8.37
C PRO A 62 2.28 -19.96 -6.89
N LEU A 63 1.24 -19.31 -6.37
CA LEU A 63 0.83 -19.52 -4.99
C LEU A 63 0.10 -20.88 -4.90
N PRO A 64 0.44 -21.72 -3.91
CA PRO A 64 -0.35 -22.92 -3.63
C PRO A 64 -1.77 -22.51 -3.20
N GLU A 65 -2.76 -23.38 -3.45
CA GLU A 65 -4.17 -23.15 -3.06
C GLU A 65 -4.32 -23.02 -1.53
N GLU A 66 -3.44 -23.67 -0.76
CA GLU A 66 -3.39 -23.58 0.70
C GLU A 66 -1.97 -23.25 1.17
N ALA A 67 -1.84 -22.26 2.06
CA ALA A 67 -0.56 -21.97 2.71
C ALA A 67 -0.19 -23.12 3.66
N SER A 68 1.03 -23.65 3.52
CA SER A 68 1.49 -24.71 4.40
C SER A 68 1.57 -24.23 5.86
N PRO A 69 1.19 -25.05 6.85
CA PRO A 69 1.18 -24.66 8.26
C PRO A 69 2.58 -24.27 8.76
N LEU A 70 3.63 -24.88 8.19
CA LEU A 70 5.02 -24.55 8.50
C LEU A 70 5.39 -23.16 7.97
N SER A 71 4.94 -22.79 6.77
CA SER A 71 5.15 -21.45 6.22
C SER A 71 4.43 -20.38 7.06
N GLN A 72 3.20 -20.65 7.52
CA GLN A 72 2.47 -19.73 8.41
C GLN A 72 3.21 -19.51 9.74
N ARG A 73 3.75 -20.57 10.34
CA ARG A 73 4.54 -20.48 11.58
C ARG A 73 5.83 -19.68 11.36
N LEU A 74 6.55 -19.93 10.28
CA LEU A 74 7.76 -19.17 9.93
C LEU A 74 7.46 -17.69 9.72
N TRP A 75 6.39 -17.35 9.01
CA TRP A 75 5.95 -15.96 8.84
C TRP A 75 5.54 -15.31 10.16
N THR A 76 4.84 -16.04 11.02
CA THR A 76 4.44 -15.54 12.35
C THR A 76 5.67 -15.24 13.20
N LEU A 77 6.62 -16.18 13.25
CA LEU A 77 7.88 -15.98 13.95
C LEU A 77 8.66 -14.79 13.38
N GLY A 78 8.75 -14.70 12.05
CA GLY A 78 9.40 -13.59 11.37
C GLY A 78 8.77 -12.24 11.70
N ILE A 79 7.44 -12.14 11.76
CA ILE A 79 6.74 -10.91 12.17
C ILE A 79 7.01 -10.57 13.63
N VAL A 80 7.00 -11.56 14.54
CA VAL A 80 7.28 -11.33 15.96
C VAL A 80 8.71 -10.81 16.15
N ILE A 81 9.68 -11.41 15.45
CA ILE A 81 11.07 -10.95 15.46
C ILE A 81 11.17 -9.54 14.87
N ALA A 82 10.53 -9.29 13.72
CA ALA A 82 10.55 -7.97 13.09
C ALA A 82 9.92 -6.90 14.01
N LEU A 83 8.81 -7.22 14.69
CA LEU A 83 8.18 -6.32 15.66
C LEU A 83 9.09 -6.05 16.85
N ALA A 84 9.76 -7.08 17.38
CA ALA A 84 10.71 -6.92 18.48
C ALA A 84 11.92 -6.07 18.07
N LEU A 85 12.46 -6.27 16.86
CA LEU A 85 13.57 -5.48 16.32
C LEU A 85 13.16 -4.04 16.04
N SER A 86 12.00 -3.80 15.41
CA SER A 86 11.47 -2.45 15.20
C SER A 86 11.18 -1.74 16.52
N GLY A 87 10.67 -2.47 17.52
CA GLY A 87 10.47 -1.95 18.87
C GLY A 87 11.79 -1.59 19.54
N ALA A 88 12.78 -2.49 19.53
CA ALA A 88 14.11 -2.21 20.08
C ALA A 88 14.77 -1.01 19.41
N ARG A 89 14.64 -0.90 18.08
CA ARG A 89 15.15 0.23 17.29
C ARG A 89 14.48 1.55 17.69
N ALA A 90 13.17 1.53 17.89
CA ALA A 90 12.42 2.68 18.39
C ALA A 90 12.85 3.14 19.80
N PHE A 91 13.23 2.21 20.69
CA PHE A 91 13.71 2.55 22.04
C PHE A 91 15.17 3.05 22.06
N SER A 92 15.99 2.65 21.09
CA SER A 92 17.40 3.05 20.98
C SER A 92 17.60 4.48 20.46
N GLY A 93 16.53 5.24 20.21
CA GLY A 93 16.58 6.62 19.73
C GLY A 93 16.69 6.77 18.22
N ASP A 94 16.62 5.66 17.46
CA ASP A 94 16.46 5.72 16.00
C ASP A 94 15.06 6.28 15.65
N GLU A 95 14.93 6.86 14.45
CA GLU A 95 13.67 7.47 14.00
C GLU A 95 12.52 6.44 14.00
N LEU A 96 11.67 6.49 15.03
CA LEU A 96 10.49 5.63 15.25
C LEU A 96 9.65 5.48 13.97
N LEU A 97 9.54 6.57 13.20
CA LEU A 97 8.81 6.62 11.95
C LEU A 97 9.41 5.67 10.90
N ILE A 98 10.73 5.73 10.69
CA ILE A 98 11.45 4.84 9.75
C ILE A 98 11.31 3.38 10.20
N ALA A 99 11.48 3.11 11.49
CA ALA A 99 11.33 1.74 12.02
C ALA A 99 9.91 1.18 11.83
N GLY A 100 8.88 2.02 11.97
CA GLY A 100 7.49 1.66 11.72
C GLY A 100 7.19 1.43 10.24
N VAL A 101 7.72 2.27 9.36
CA VAL A 101 7.59 2.12 7.91
C VAL A 101 8.26 0.83 7.42
N ASP A 102 9.49 0.57 7.87
CA ASP A 102 10.22 -0.67 7.54
C ASP A 102 9.41 -1.92 7.98
N PHE A 103 8.75 -1.85 9.15
CA PHE A 103 7.85 -2.90 9.62
C PHE A 103 6.61 -3.08 8.72
N PHE A 104 5.97 -1.99 8.30
CA PHE A 104 4.82 -2.07 7.39
C PHE A 104 5.19 -2.60 6.01
N LEU A 105 6.37 -2.26 5.49
CA LEU A 105 6.90 -2.82 4.26
C LEU A 105 7.09 -4.34 4.37
N LEU A 106 7.64 -4.82 5.49
CA LEU A 106 7.75 -6.25 5.78
C LEU A 106 6.37 -6.92 5.88
N MET A 107 5.38 -6.25 6.48
CA MET A 107 4.00 -6.76 6.51
C MET A 107 3.39 -6.87 5.10
N ILE A 108 3.65 -5.91 4.20
CA ILE A 108 3.21 -6.01 2.79
C ILE A 108 3.80 -7.25 2.15
N VAL A 109 5.10 -7.48 2.29
CA VAL A 109 5.77 -8.68 1.77
C VAL A 109 5.10 -9.93 2.31
N GLN A 110 4.96 -10.05 3.63
CA GLN A 110 4.35 -11.22 4.27
C GLN A 110 2.93 -11.49 3.77
N ARG A 111 2.13 -10.45 3.54
CA ARG A 111 0.77 -10.57 3.01
C ARG A 111 0.74 -10.91 1.53
N LEU A 112 1.67 -10.39 0.73
CA LEU A 112 1.81 -10.77 -0.68
C LEU A 112 2.09 -12.26 -0.86
N PHE A 113 2.91 -12.85 0.01
CA PHE A 113 3.17 -14.30 0.01
C PHE A 113 1.99 -15.15 0.48
N ASN A 114 0.98 -14.55 1.14
CA ASN A 114 -0.18 -15.25 1.69
C ASN A 114 -1.53 -14.74 1.11
N ARG A 115 -1.53 -14.18 -0.12
CA ARG A 115 -2.68 -13.49 -0.74
C ARG A 115 -3.82 -14.40 -1.23
N GLN A 116 -4.15 -15.48 -0.52
CA GLN A 116 -5.06 -16.51 -1.02
C GLN A 116 -6.55 -16.18 -0.85
N ARG A 117 -6.95 -15.45 0.20
CA ARG A 117 -8.37 -15.14 0.46
C ARG A 117 -8.65 -13.65 0.40
N CYS A 118 -9.94 -13.30 0.23
CA CYS A 118 -10.43 -11.92 0.15
C CYS A 118 -10.06 -11.07 1.38
N ARG A 119 -9.89 -11.70 2.55
CA ARG A 119 -9.46 -11.04 3.78
C ARG A 119 -8.02 -10.55 3.69
N GLU A 120 -7.10 -11.35 3.13
CA GLU A 120 -5.69 -10.97 3.00
C GLU A 120 -5.52 -9.84 1.97
N HIS A 121 -6.35 -9.80 0.92
CA HIS A 121 -6.42 -8.64 0.01
C HIS A 121 -6.90 -7.37 0.71
N MET A 122 -7.92 -7.47 1.56
CA MET A 122 -8.39 -6.31 2.34
C MET A 122 -7.28 -5.76 3.25
N GLN A 123 -6.49 -6.64 3.85
CA GLN A 123 -5.34 -6.24 4.67
C GLN A 123 -4.24 -5.56 3.85
N LEU A 124 -3.94 -6.04 2.63
CA LEU A 124 -3.00 -5.37 1.72
C LEU A 124 -3.49 -3.96 1.33
N LEU A 125 -4.77 -3.82 1.00
CA LEU A 125 -5.38 -2.53 0.67
C LEU A 125 -5.29 -1.56 1.84
N MET A 126 -5.55 -2.05 3.06
CA MET A 126 -5.40 -1.26 4.29
C MET A 126 -3.94 -0.87 4.55
N LEU A 127 -2.99 -1.81 4.42
CA LEU A 127 -1.56 -1.56 4.59
C LEU A 127 -1.05 -0.47 3.63
N GLY A 128 -1.37 -0.57 2.35
CA GLY A 128 -0.94 0.47 1.41
C GLY A 128 -1.67 1.80 1.61
N ALA A 129 -2.91 1.81 2.14
CA ALA A 129 -3.57 3.06 2.51
C ALA A 129 -2.86 3.76 3.67
N VAL A 130 -2.44 2.99 4.69
CA VAL A 130 -1.63 3.49 5.81
C VAL A 130 -0.30 4.06 5.30
N LEU A 131 0.40 3.36 4.40
CA LEU A 131 1.64 3.87 3.81
C LEU A 131 1.43 5.15 2.99
N MET A 132 0.33 5.27 2.25
CA MET A 132 0.00 6.52 1.56
C MET A 132 -0.23 7.67 2.55
N VAL A 133 -0.92 7.43 3.66
CA VAL A 133 -1.11 8.44 4.72
C VAL A 133 0.23 8.84 5.33
N ILE A 134 1.12 7.87 5.61
CA ILE A 134 2.46 8.15 6.12
C ILE A 134 3.24 9.02 5.12
N ALA A 135 3.24 8.65 3.84
CA ALA A 135 3.86 9.45 2.79
C ALA A 135 3.27 10.87 2.74
N ALA A 136 1.95 11.03 2.87
CA ALA A 136 1.28 12.34 2.88
C ALA A 136 1.76 13.29 3.98
N VAL A 137 2.09 12.72 5.15
CA VAL A 137 2.51 13.46 6.34
C VAL A 137 3.97 13.90 6.22
N ILE A 138 4.81 13.09 5.57
CA ILE A 138 6.25 13.30 5.48
C ILE A 138 6.62 14.13 4.24
N ASP A 139 5.96 13.84 3.12
CA ASP A 139 6.30 14.38 1.82
C ASP A 139 5.40 15.55 1.42
N ALA A 140 6.04 16.69 1.23
CA ALA A 140 5.36 17.93 0.87
C ALA A 140 5.38 18.26 -0.62
N GLU A 141 6.09 17.48 -1.44
CA GLU A 141 6.37 17.85 -2.81
C GLU A 141 5.24 17.44 -3.78
N LEU A 142 5.34 17.92 -5.03
CA LEU A 142 4.29 17.80 -6.05
C LEU A 142 4.06 16.37 -6.53
N HIS A 143 5.03 15.48 -6.35
CA HIS A 143 4.91 14.07 -6.74
C HIS A 143 3.89 13.29 -5.90
N TYR A 144 3.67 13.66 -4.63
CA TYR A 144 2.73 12.96 -3.76
C TYR A 144 1.27 13.08 -4.25
N PRO A 145 0.74 14.28 -4.57
CA PRO A 145 -0.59 14.41 -5.16
C PRO A 145 -0.78 13.60 -6.45
N VAL A 146 0.26 13.47 -7.28
CA VAL A 146 0.21 12.67 -8.51
C VAL A 146 0.11 11.18 -8.18
N LEU A 147 0.92 10.69 -7.24
CA LEU A 147 0.84 9.30 -6.77
C LEU A 147 -0.51 9.01 -6.10
N LEU A 148 -1.04 9.94 -5.31
CA LEU A 148 -2.37 9.84 -4.70
C LEU A 148 -3.49 9.77 -5.76
N ALA A 149 -3.42 10.59 -6.80
CA ALA A 149 -4.38 10.59 -7.90
C ALA A 149 -4.36 9.27 -8.69
N LEU A 150 -3.21 8.61 -8.82
CA LEU A 150 -3.10 7.28 -9.41
C LEU A 150 -3.56 6.17 -8.45
N TYR A 151 -3.27 6.33 -7.16
CA TYR A 151 -3.59 5.38 -6.11
C TYR A 151 -5.11 5.24 -5.92
N LEU A 152 -5.84 6.34 -5.85
CA LEU A 152 -7.26 6.35 -5.48
C LEU A 152 -8.14 5.50 -6.43
N PRO A 153 -8.07 5.65 -7.78
CA PRO A 153 -8.84 4.80 -8.68
C PRO A 153 -8.49 3.32 -8.56
N ALA A 154 -7.20 2.99 -8.38
CA ALA A 154 -6.75 1.61 -8.25
C ALA A 154 -7.26 0.98 -6.94
N ALA A 155 -7.09 1.68 -5.81
CA ALA A 155 -7.52 1.22 -4.50
C ALA A 155 -9.05 1.09 -4.38
N THR A 156 -9.80 2.08 -4.87
CA THR A 156 -11.27 2.05 -4.85
C THR A 156 -11.84 0.92 -5.71
N LEU A 157 -11.31 0.72 -6.91
CA LEU A 157 -11.72 -0.38 -7.78
C LEU A 157 -11.35 -1.74 -7.17
N ALA A 158 -10.16 -1.86 -6.57
CA ALA A 158 -9.75 -3.08 -5.87
C ALA A 158 -10.68 -3.41 -4.68
N LEU A 159 -11.07 -2.39 -3.89
CA LEU A 159 -12.01 -2.54 -2.78
C LEU A 159 -13.39 -3.00 -3.27
N LEU A 160 -13.92 -2.36 -4.30
CA LEU A 160 -15.21 -2.72 -4.90
C LEU A 160 -15.21 -4.17 -5.39
N ILE A 161 -14.19 -4.56 -6.16
CA ILE A 161 -14.09 -5.93 -6.69
C ILE A 161 -13.90 -6.93 -5.55
N ASN A 162 -13.04 -6.64 -4.57
CA ASN A 162 -12.82 -7.52 -3.42
C ASN A 162 -14.10 -7.74 -2.62
N HIS A 163 -14.88 -6.68 -2.41
CA HIS A 163 -16.18 -6.75 -1.74
C HIS A 163 -17.19 -7.58 -2.52
N LEU A 164 -17.31 -7.38 -3.84
CA LEU A 164 -18.20 -8.17 -4.70
C LEU A 164 -17.85 -9.66 -4.68
N ILE A 165 -16.55 -10.00 -4.77
CA ILE A 165 -16.09 -11.40 -4.71
C ILE A 165 -16.43 -12.00 -3.35
N ALA A 166 -16.14 -11.28 -2.25
CA ALA A 166 -16.41 -11.76 -0.90
C ALA A 166 -17.91 -12.00 -0.65
N GLU A 167 -18.78 -11.09 -1.13
CA GLU A 167 -20.22 -11.25 -0.97
C GLU A 167 -20.76 -12.38 -1.86
N GLY A 168 -20.20 -12.55 -3.06
CA GLY A 168 -20.51 -13.68 -3.93
C GLY A 168 -20.14 -15.03 -3.32
N GLU A 169 -18.97 -15.12 -2.67
CA GLU A 169 -18.54 -16.32 -1.92
C GLU A 169 -19.47 -16.62 -0.73
N ARG A 170 -19.90 -15.57 -0.01
CA ARG A 170 -20.79 -15.67 1.14
C ARG A 170 -22.21 -16.13 0.77
N LEU A 171 -22.75 -15.66 -0.35
CA LEU A 171 -24.09 -16.01 -0.84
C LEU A 171 -24.14 -17.38 -1.55
N GLY A 172 -22.97 -18.02 -1.74
CA GLY A 172 -22.85 -19.38 -2.23
C GLY A 172 -22.36 -19.48 -3.67
N ARG A 173 -21.96 -20.70 -4.05
CA ARG A 173 -21.17 -20.96 -5.27
C ARG A 173 -21.85 -20.44 -6.54
N ARG A 174 -23.17 -20.61 -6.68
CA ARG A 174 -23.94 -20.15 -7.84
C ARG A 174 -23.89 -18.62 -8.00
N VAL A 175 -24.04 -17.89 -6.90
CA VAL A 175 -23.97 -16.42 -6.88
C VAL A 175 -22.55 -15.95 -7.19
N ALA A 176 -21.51 -16.62 -6.67
CA ALA A 176 -20.12 -16.30 -7.00
C ALA A 176 -19.83 -16.39 -8.53
N PHE A 177 -20.35 -17.41 -9.22
CA PHE A 177 -20.26 -17.53 -10.67
C PHE A 177 -20.99 -16.39 -11.40
N GLU A 178 -22.15 -16.01 -10.89
CA GLU A 178 -22.97 -14.95 -11.46
C GLU A 178 -22.29 -13.58 -11.30
N VAL A 179 -21.77 -13.29 -10.10
CA VAL A 179 -20.97 -12.09 -9.80
C VAL A 179 -19.75 -11.99 -10.71
N ASP A 180 -19.01 -13.08 -10.92
CA ASP A 180 -17.86 -13.07 -11.84
C ASP A 180 -18.28 -12.75 -13.28
N ARG A 181 -19.38 -13.34 -13.76
CA ARG A 181 -19.89 -13.10 -15.11
C ARG A 181 -20.48 -11.70 -15.31
N TYR A 182 -21.28 -11.20 -14.37
CA TYR A 182 -21.89 -9.88 -14.46
C TYR A 182 -20.89 -8.77 -14.17
N GLY A 183 -20.01 -8.95 -13.20
CA GLY A 183 -18.98 -7.98 -12.85
C GLY A 183 -17.96 -7.80 -13.98
N THR A 184 -17.57 -8.86 -14.69
CA THR A 184 -16.73 -8.73 -15.89
C THR A 184 -17.42 -7.95 -17.00
N ARG A 185 -18.72 -8.20 -17.24
CA ARG A 185 -19.51 -7.47 -18.26
C ARG A 185 -19.73 -6.00 -17.91
N GLN A 186 -19.91 -5.69 -16.63
CA GLN A 186 -20.17 -4.33 -16.15
C GLN A 186 -18.90 -3.63 -15.67
N LEU A 187 -17.72 -4.15 -16.02
CA LEU A 187 -16.44 -3.62 -15.53
C LEU A 187 -16.25 -2.15 -15.88
N GLU A 188 -16.71 -1.72 -17.06
CA GLU A 188 -16.64 -0.32 -17.49
C GLU A 188 -17.50 0.61 -16.64
N ARG A 189 -18.63 0.12 -16.12
CA ARG A 189 -19.48 0.90 -15.20
C ARG A 189 -18.85 0.96 -13.82
N LEU A 190 -18.31 -0.17 -13.34
CA LEU A 190 -17.59 -0.24 -12.08
C LEU A 190 -16.35 0.65 -12.08
N SER A 191 -15.57 0.66 -13.16
CA SER A 191 -14.38 1.51 -13.28
C SER A 191 -14.73 2.99 -13.36
N ARG A 192 -15.81 3.35 -14.05
CA ARG A 192 -16.33 4.74 -14.04
C ARG A 192 -16.80 5.17 -12.65
N ALA A 193 -17.52 4.32 -11.94
CA ALA A 193 -17.95 4.62 -10.56
C ALA A 193 -16.74 4.76 -9.62
N ALA A 194 -15.77 3.85 -9.70
CA ALA A 194 -14.52 3.94 -8.93
C ALA A 194 -13.76 5.25 -9.24
N LEU A 195 -13.68 5.62 -10.53
CA LEU A 195 -13.03 6.86 -10.95
C LEU A 195 -13.77 8.11 -10.45
N GLN A 196 -15.10 8.12 -10.47
CA GLN A 196 -15.89 9.23 -9.90
C GLN A 196 -15.63 9.38 -8.40
N VAL A 197 -15.66 8.28 -7.64
CA VAL A 197 -15.34 8.28 -6.21
C VAL A 197 -13.90 8.75 -5.97
N ALA A 198 -12.96 8.28 -6.78
CA ALA A 198 -11.56 8.67 -6.69
C ALA A 198 -11.34 10.15 -6.99
N VAL A 199 -12.04 10.71 -7.99
CA VAL A 199 -11.98 12.15 -8.31
C VAL A 199 -12.53 12.98 -7.14
N ILE A 200 -13.67 12.58 -6.58
CA ILE A 200 -14.24 13.27 -5.42
C ILE A 200 -13.25 13.21 -4.25
N ALA A 201 -12.71 12.03 -3.93
CA ALA A 201 -11.73 11.86 -2.87
C ALA A 201 -10.45 12.68 -3.11
N ALA A 202 -9.97 12.76 -4.36
CA ALA A 202 -8.80 13.55 -4.73
C ALA A 202 -9.06 15.04 -4.55
N VAL A 203 -10.22 15.55 -4.98
CA VAL A 203 -10.60 16.95 -4.79
C VAL A 203 -10.66 17.29 -3.31
N PHE A 204 -11.33 16.47 -2.50
CA PHE A 204 -11.37 16.68 -1.04
C PHE A 204 -9.99 16.56 -0.39
N GLY A 205 -9.15 15.64 -0.85
CA GLY A 205 -7.76 15.51 -0.40
C GLY A 205 -6.93 16.76 -0.69
N ILE A 206 -7.03 17.29 -1.91
CA ILE A 206 -6.35 18.55 -2.31
C ILE A 206 -6.90 19.73 -1.52
N LEU A 207 -8.22 19.84 -1.36
CA LEU A 207 -8.82 20.90 -0.55
C LEU A 207 -8.34 20.83 0.90
N THR A 208 -8.31 19.64 1.49
CA THR A 208 -7.78 19.44 2.85
C THR A 208 -6.32 19.88 2.93
N PHE A 209 -5.52 19.49 1.95
CA PHE A 209 -4.11 19.86 1.87
C PHE A 209 -3.86 21.37 1.74
N LEU A 210 -4.72 22.08 1.00
CA LEU A 210 -4.61 23.53 0.80
C LEU A 210 -5.18 24.32 1.99
N LEU A 211 -6.26 23.85 2.59
CA LEU A 211 -6.98 24.55 3.66
C LEU A 211 -6.37 24.30 5.05
N PHE A 212 -5.71 23.16 5.26
CA PHE A 212 -5.07 22.84 6.53
C PHE A 212 -3.54 22.94 6.41
N PRO A 213 -2.91 23.93 7.07
CA PRO A 213 -1.45 24.04 7.11
C PRO A 213 -0.87 22.83 7.84
N ARG A 214 -0.14 22.02 7.08
CA ARG A 214 0.56 20.82 7.57
C ARG A 214 1.90 21.23 8.16
N PHE A 215 1.94 21.41 9.48
CA PHE A 215 3.21 21.51 10.21
C PHE A 215 3.79 20.10 10.33
N GLY A 216 4.73 19.75 9.45
CA GLY A 216 5.47 18.50 9.58
C GLY A 216 6.23 18.48 10.90
N VAL A 217 6.28 17.34 11.58
CA VAL A 217 7.03 17.15 12.85
C VAL A 217 8.51 17.56 12.70
N GLY A 218 9.04 17.50 11.47
CA GLY A 218 10.37 17.99 11.12
C GLY A 218 10.59 19.51 11.32
N VAL A 219 9.55 20.35 11.27
CA VAL A 219 9.68 21.79 11.58
C VAL A 219 9.93 21.99 13.08
N PHE A 220 9.32 21.16 13.93
CA PHE A 220 9.51 21.20 15.38
C PHE A 220 10.81 20.52 15.83
N LEU A 221 11.28 19.49 15.10
CA LEU A 221 12.54 18.82 15.40
C LEU A 221 13.78 19.56 14.84
N ARG A 222 13.67 20.25 13.70
CA ARG A 222 14.79 21.03 13.12
C ARG A 222 15.05 22.35 13.84
N GLY A 223 14.06 22.92 14.53
CA GLY A 223 14.22 24.14 15.32
C GLY A 223 15.21 24.00 16.49
N ASN A 224 15.41 22.79 17.01
CA ASN A 224 16.32 22.55 18.14
C ASN A 224 17.77 22.23 17.72
N LEU A 225 18.00 21.90 16.44
CA LEU A 225 19.34 21.58 15.92
C LEU A 225 20.02 22.77 15.25
N TYR A 226 19.26 23.72 14.67
CA TYR A 226 19.83 24.95 14.10
C TYR A 226 19.95 26.12 15.09
N GLY A 227 19.38 25.99 16.30
CA GLY A 227 19.50 27.01 17.35
C GLY A 227 20.88 27.08 18.03
N ARG A 228 21.84 26.24 17.62
CA ARG A 228 23.14 26.13 18.29
C ARG A 228 24.36 26.59 17.45
N ASP A 229 24.16 26.94 16.18
CA ASP A 229 25.26 27.36 15.28
C ASP A 229 25.20 28.83 14.84
N THR A 230 24.27 29.65 15.36
CA THR A 230 24.18 31.08 15.01
C THR A 230 23.87 31.98 16.19
N VAL A 231 24.77 32.06 17.17
CA VAL A 231 25.14 33.32 17.85
C VAL A 231 26.38 33.10 18.71
N GLY A 232 27.50 33.70 18.28
CA GLY A 232 28.77 33.68 19.00
C GLY A 232 29.78 34.64 18.40
N PHE A 233 29.35 35.84 17.98
CA PHE A 233 30.24 36.98 17.85
C PHE A 233 30.42 37.61 19.25
N SER A 234 31.37 37.06 20.01
CA SER A 234 32.18 37.67 21.08
C SER A 234 32.85 36.49 21.78
N GLU A 235 34.17 36.38 21.90
CA GLU A 235 35.05 37.26 22.69
C GLU A 235 36.51 37.05 22.24
N ASN A 236 37.23 38.18 22.11
CA ASN A 236 38.69 38.40 22.11
C ASN A 236 39.56 37.79 21.00
#